data_AF-A0A1G8LHN9-F1
#
_entry.id   AF-A0A1G8LHN9-F1
#
_cell.length_a   1.000
_cell.length_b   1.000
_cell.length_c   1.000
_cell.angle_alpha   90.00
_cell.angle_beta   90.00
_cell.angle_gamma   90.00
#
_symmetry.space_group_name_H-M   'P 1'
#
loop_
_entity.id
_entity.type
_entity.pdbx_description
1 polymer ?
#
loop_
_entity_poly.entity_id
_entity_poly.type
_entity_poly.pdbx_seq_one_letter_code
_entity_poly.pdbx_strand_id
1 'polypeptide(L)' 'MFVQFTDEKQTSIKSYFAADQDPDVWPGIVEIDDDDPRLLLLLNPPAPVDIDPMDKLKTFLSENPDVAEMLK' A
#
# COMPACT_ATOMS: atom_id res chain seq x y z
N MET A 1 16.21 3.19 17.01
CA MET A 1 15.02 3.73 17.70
C MET A 1 15.02 5.22 17.45
N PHE A 2 13.99 5.73 16.80
CA PHE A 2 13.85 7.13 16.39
C PHE A 2 12.67 7.74 17.15
N VAL A 3 12.69 9.05 17.38
CA VAL A 3 11.71 9.73 18.22
C VAL A 3 11.16 10.97 17.55
N GLN A 4 9.86 11.22 17.71
CA GLN A 4 9.23 12.49 17.38
C GLN A 4 8.99 13.27 18.66
N PHE A 5 9.48 14.51 18.70
CA PHE A 5 9.25 15.42 19.81
C PHE A 5 8.00 16.27 19.60
N THR A 6 7.37 16.70 20.69
CA THR A 6 6.22 17.62 20.64
C THR A 6 6.62 19.07 20.45
N ASP A 7 7.90 19.39 20.66
CA ASP A 7 8.43 20.75 20.63
C ASP A 7 9.85 20.78 20.03
N GLU A 8 10.24 21.95 19.52
CA GLU A 8 11.55 22.17 18.90
C GLU A 8 12.72 22.04 19.89
N LYS A 9 12.46 22.23 21.18
CA LYS A 9 13.47 22.10 22.24
C LYS A 9 13.70 20.64 22.64
N GLN A 10 12.97 19.71 22.04
CA GLN A 10 13.04 18.28 22.26
C GLN A 10 12.83 17.89 23.74
N THR A 11 11.94 18.59 24.44
CA THR A 11 11.74 18.37 25.88
C THR A 11 10.75 17.25 26.20
N SER A 12 9.87 16.91 25.26
CA SER A 12 8.86 15.87 25.45
C SER A 12 8.70 15.02 24.18
N ILE A 13 8.68 13.69 24.37
CA ILE A 13 8.55 12.72 23.28
C ILE A 13 7.06 12.44 23.04
N LYS A 14 6.63 12.62 21.78
CA LYS A 14 5.29 12.27 21.32
C LYS A 14 5.18 10.79 20.97
N SER A 15 6.18 10.25 20.28
CA SER A 15 6.13 8.90 19.71
C SER A 15 7.52 8.33 19.47
N TYR A 16 7.60 6.99 19.47
CA TYR A 16 8.80 6.22 19.16
C TYR A 16 8.58 5.39 17.89
N PHE A 17 9.61 5.31 17.04
CA PHE A 17 9.58 4.61 15.77
C PHE A 17 10.70 3.58 15.69
N ALA A 18 10.39 2.46 15.04
CA ALA A 18 11.35 1.39 14.76
C ALA A 18 12.33 1.76 13.63
N ALA A 19 11.95 2.70 12.77
CA ALA A 19 12.70 3.13 11.59
C ALA A 19 12.86 4.66 11.55
N ASP A 20 13.83 5.12 10.76
CA ASP A 20 14.09 6.54 10.51
C ASP A 20 12.84 7.21 9.90
N GLN A 21 12.62 8.48 10.20
CA GLN A 21 11.49 9.27 9.67
C GLN A 21 11.98 10.45 8.83
N ASP A 22 13.22 10.40 8.34
CA ASP A 22 13.77 11.35 7.38
C ASP A 22 13.33 11.01 5.94
N PRO A 23 12.74 11.95 5.19
CA PRO A 23 12.42 11.78 3.77
C PRO A 23 13.63 11.42 2.89
N ASP A 24 14.85 11.83 3.26
CA ASP A 24 16.06 11.45 2.52
C ASP A 24 16.38 9.96 2.66
N VAL A 25 15.97 9.34 3.77
CA VAL A 25 16.10 7.89 4.02
C VAL A 25 14.89 7.13 3.48
N TRP A 26 13.69 7.70 3.63
CA TRP A 26 12.43 7.15 3.15
C TRP A 26 11.69 8.16 2.28
N PRO A 27 12.00 8.22 0.96
CA PRO A 27 11.42 9.22 0.06
C PRO A 27 9.90 9.18 -0.09
N GLY A 28 9.26 8.11 0.41
CA GLY A 28 7.80 8.00 0.47
C GLY A 28 7.15 8.73 1.64
N ILE A 29 7.92 9.23 2.61
CA ILE A 29 7.44 10.09 3.69
C ILE A 29 7.30 11.50 3.10
N VAL A 30 6.09 11.81 2.64
CA VAL A 30 5.77 13.11 2.06
C VAL A 30 4.53 13.68 2.75
N GLU A 31 4.43 15.00 2.76
CA GLU A 31 3.17 15.65 3.08
C GLU A 31 2.16 15.33 1.96
N ILE A 32 0.94 15.01 2.36
CA ILE A 32 -0.13 14.59 1.45
C ILE A 32 -1.26 15.60 1.65
N ASP A 33 -1.58 16.34 0.59
CA ASP A 33 -2.70 17.28 0.59
C ASP A 33 -4.04 16.52 0.61
N ASP A 34 -5.10 17.20 1.07
CA ASP A 34 -6.45 16.63 1.15
C ASP A 34 -6.99 16.16 -0.22
N ASP A 35 -6.55 16.80 -1.31
CA ASP A 35 -6.93 16.46 -2.69
C ASP A 35 -5.96 15.46 -3.37
N ASP A 36 -4.96 14.94 -2.65
CA ASP A 36 -4.00 13.99 -3.23
C ASP A 36 -4.72 12.70 -3.67
N PRO A 37 -4.56 12.26 -4.94
CA PRO A 37 -5.25 11.09 -5.45
C PRO A 37 -4.91 9.81 -4.67
N ARG A 38 -3.74 9.72 -4.05
CA ARG A 38 -3.34 8.58 -3.20
C ARG A 38 -4.15 8.56 -1.91
N LEU A 39 -4.38 9.74 -1.30
CA LEU A 39 -5.23 9.86 -0.12
C LEU A 39 -6.68 9.54 -0.47
N LEU A 40 -7.19 10.11 -1.56
CA LEU A 40 -8.55 9.87 -2.02
C LEU A 40 -8.79 8.38 -2.33
N LEU A 41 -7.82 7.69 -2.94
CA LEU A 41 -7.89 6.25 -3.20
C LEU A 41 -7.87 5.42 -1.91
N LEU A 42 -7.06 5.82 -0.91
CA LEU A 42 -7.01 5.15 0.38
C LEU A 42 -8.33 5.30 1.14
N LEU A 43 -8.92 6.49 1.13
CA LEU A 43 -10.17 6.78 1.82
C LEU A 43 -11.39 6.20 1.09
N ASN A 44 -11.34 6.14 -0.24
CA ASN A 44 -12.40 5.63 -1.10
C ASN A 44 -11.86 4.57 -2.07
N PRO A 45 -11.46 3.39 -1.57
CA PRO A 45 -10.95 2.34 -2.44
C PRO A 45 -12.04 1.90 -3.43
N PRO A 46 -11.69 1.53 -4.67
CA PRO A 46 -12.64 1.00 -5.62
C PRO A 46 -13.31 -0.24 -5.04
N ALA A 47 -14.57 -0.46 -5.39
CA ALA A 47 -15.28 -1.67 -5.01
C ALA A 47 -14.43 -2.89 -5.44
N PRO A 48 -14.32 -3.93 -4.58
CA PRO A 48 -13.66 -5.16 -4.98
C PRO A 48 -14.29 -5.65 -6.28
N VAL A 49 -13.46 -6.03 -7.25
CA VAL A 49 -13.99 -6.62 -8.46
C VAL A 49 -14.53 -8.00 -8.07
N ASP A 50 -15.86 -8.14 -8.11
CA ASP A 50 -16.52 -9.42 -7.94
C ASP A 50 -16.35 -10.23 -9.24
N ILE A 51 -15.20 -10.90 -9.34
CA ILE A 51 -14.91 -11.82 -10.44
C ILE A 51 -15.27 -13.20 -9.94
N ASP A 52 -16.22 -13.87 -10.61
CA ASP A 52 -16.48 -15.29 -10.38
C ASP A 52 -15.14 -16.05 -10.47
N PRO A 53 -14.71 -16.74 -9.39
CA PRO A 53 -13.47 -17.50 -9.39
C PRO A 53 -13.35 -18.45 -10.59
N MET A 54 -14.49 -18.97 -11.09
CA MET A 54 -14.54 -19.84 -12.24
C MET A 54 -14.20 -19.11 -13.55
N ASP A 55 -14.66 -17.87 -13.73
CA ASP A 55 -14.33 -17.09 -14.91
C ASP A 55 -12.88 -16.60 -14.88
N LYS A 56 -12.36 -16.30 -13.69
CA LYS A 56 -10.93 -16.05 -13.49
C LYS A 56 -10.10 -17.29 -13.86
N LEU A 57 -10.52 -18.47 -13.45
CA LEU A 57 -9.85 -19.73 -13.78
C LEU A 57 -9.90 -20.01 -15.29
N LYS A 58 -11.06 -19.85 -15.94
CA LYS A 58 -11.18 -20.02 -17.40
C LYS A 58 -10.26 -19.07 -18.16
N THR A 59 -10.24 -17.79 -17.76
CA THR A 59 -9.36 -16.77 -18.37
C THR A 59 -7.91 -17.19 -18.23
N PHE A 60 -7.49 -17.54 -17.01
CA PHE A 60 -6.13 -18.00 -16.73
C PHE A 60 -5.74 -19.23 -17.56
N LEU A 61 -6.61 -20.25 -17.66
CA LEU A 61 -6.34 -21.46 -18.45
C LEU A 61 -6.32 -21.18 -19.96
N SER A 62 -7.08 -20.19 -20.44
CA SER A 62 -7.04 -19.77 -21.84
C SER A 62 -5.75 -19.03 -22.20
N GLU A 63 -5.19 -18.28 -21.25
CA GLU A 63 -3.91 -17.57 -21.40
C GLU A 63 -2.69 -18.48 -21.19
N ASN A 64 -2.86 -19.62 -20.51
CA ASN A 64 -1.79 -20.57 -20.15
C ASN A 64 -2.16 -22.00 -20.60
N PRO A 65 -2.05 -22.31 -21.91
CA PRO A 65 -2.51 -23.57 -22.47
C PRO A 65 -1.69 -24.79 -22.01
N ASP A 66 -0.43 -24.60 -21.64
CA ASP A 66 0.45 -25.62 -21.04
C ASP A 66 -0.09 -26.10 -19.69
N VAL A 67 -0.51 -25.17 -18.83
CA VAL A 67 -1.12 -25.48 -17.53
C VAL A 67 -2.47 -26.18 -17.73
N ALA A 68 -3.25 -25.76 -18.74
CA ALA A 68 -4.50 -26.40 -19.08
C ALA A 68 -4.33 -27.85 -19.57
N GLU A 69 -3.22 -28.16 -20.25
CA GLU A 69 -2.88 -29.50 -20.70
C GLU A 69 -2.49 -30.44 -19.54
N MET A 70 -1.82 -29.91 -18.51
CA MET A 70 -1.44 -30.68 -17.31
C MET A 70 -2.62 -31.12 -16.45
N LEU A 71 -3.81 -30.53 -16.65
CA LEU A 71 -5.03 -30.81 -15.88
C LEU A 71 -5.96 -31.85 -16.54
N LYS A 72 -5.60 -32.37 -17.72
CA LYS A 72 -6.33 -33.44 -18.42
C LYS A 72 -5.92 -34.82 -17.92
#